data_AF-A0A965YP35-F1
#
_entry.id   AF-A0A965YP35-F1
#
_cell.length_a   1.000
_cell.length_b   1.000
_cell.length_c   1.000
_cell.angle_alpha   90.00
_cell.angle_beta   90.00
_cell.angle_gamma   90.00
#
_symmetry.space_group_name_H-M   'P 1'
#
loop_
_entity.id
_entity.type
_entity.pdbx_description
1 polymer ?
#
loop_
_entity_poly.entity_id
_entity_poly.type
_entity_poly.pdbx_seq_one_letter_code
_entity_poly.pdbx_strand_id
1 'polypeptide(L)'
;MHFTIIFRGGHLFIYIISTGYWFFRVIEIALFIYIIMSWLPVFPKLQALSVYIMEPLLAPVRRIIEHSVLKIRGIDLSPIVLYLLAAYASQMCYGLR
;
A
#
# COMPACT_ATOMS: atom_id res chain seq x y z
N MET A 1 41.80 -4.57 -0.15
CA MET A 1 40.61 -5.32 -0.62
C MET A 1 39.41 -5.29 0.34
N HIS A 2 39.52 -4.74 1.56
CA HIS A 2 38.40 -4.72 2.52
C HIS A 2 37.44 -3.51 2.36
N PHE A 3 37.90 -2.41 1.75
CA PHE A 3 37.12 -1.18 1.60
C PHE A 3 36.08 -1.26 0.46
N THR A 4 36.34 -2.07 -0.57
CA THR A 4 35.44 -2.24 -1.73
C THR A 4 34.17 -3.03 -1.39
N ILE A 5 34.19 -3.86 -0.35
CA ILE A 5 33.03 -4.66 0.09
C ILE A 5 32.01 -3.78 0.83
N ILE A 6 32.48 -2.82 1.63
CA ILE A 6 31.63 -1.88 2.38
C ILE A 6 30.90 -0.92 1.42
N PHE A 7 31.61 -0.40 0.40
CA PHE A 7 31.01 0.48 -0.61
C PHE A 7 29.98 -0.26 -1.49
N ARG A 8 30.22 -1.54 -1.83
CA ARG A 8 29.28 -2.33 -2.64
C ARG A 8 28.01 -2.74 -1.88
N GLY A 9 28.12 -2.94 -0.57
CA GLY A 9 26.98 -3.22 0.31
C GLY A 9 26.01 -2.05 0.44
N GLY A 10 26.52 -0.82 0.54
CA GLY A 10 25.70 0.40 0.63
C GLY A 10 24.84 0.65 -0.61
N HIS A 11 25.40 0.46 -1.81
CA HIS A 11 24.63 0.61 -3.05
C HIS A 11 23.50 -0.40 -3.15
N LEU A 12 23.74 -1.69 -2.85
CA LEU A 12 22.71 -2.73 -2.85
C LEU A 12 21.59 -2.41 -1.85
N PHE A 13 21.94 -1.94 -0.65
CA PHE A 13 20.97 -1.53 0.36
C PHE A 13 20.06 -0.40 -0.12
N ILE A 14 20.64 0.64 -0.74
CA ILE A 14 19.89 1.76 -1.33
C ILE A 14 18.96 1.28 -2.45
N TYR A 15 19.40 0.36 -3.32
CA TYR A 15 18.55 -0.18 -4.38
C TYR A 15 17.37 -1.01 -3.84
N ILE A 16 17.58 -1.78 -2.77
CA ILE A 16 16.52 -2.55 -2.11
C ILE A 16 15.47 -1.59 -1.51
N ILE A 17 15.92 -0.57 -0.75
CA ILE A 17 15.03 0.45 -0.17
C ILE A 17 14.28 1.20 -1.27
N SER A 18 14.98 1.61 -2.33
CA SER A 18 14.38 2.39 -3.40
C SER A 18 13.35 1.59 -4.19
N THR A 19 13.58 0.29 -4.41
CA THR A 19 12.58 -0.60 -5.04
C THR A 19 11.36 -0.78 -4.13
N GLY A 20 11.58 -0.99 -2.83
CA GLY A 20 10.50 -1.09 -1.84
C GLY A 20 9.66 0.18 -1.77
N TYR A 21 10.30 1.35 -1.75
CA TYR A 21 9.63 2.65 -1.78
C TYR A 21 8.68 2.77 -2.98
N TRP A 22 9.16 2.48 -4.19
CA TRP A 22 8.34 2.54 -5.41
C TRP A 22 7.18 1.55 -5.37
N PHE A 23 7.40 0.33 -4.84
CA PHE A 23 6.36 -0.68 -4.69
C PHE A 23 5.21 -0.19 -3.79
N PHE A 24 5.52 0.29 -2.58
CA PHE A 24 4.50 0.84 -1.68
C PHE A 24 3.81 2.07 -2.26
N ARG A 25 4.56 2.90 -3.00
CA ARG A 25 4.02 4.11 -3.60
C ARG A 25 3.01 3.83 -4.72
N VAL A 26 3.24 2.78 -5.51
CA VAL A 26 2.25 2.31 -6.51
C VAL A 26 0.99 1.80 -5.83
N ILE A 27 1.13 1.00 -4.75
CA ILE A 27 -0.01 0.50 -3.97
C ILE A 27 -0.82 1.67 -3.40
N GLU A 28 -0.16 2.67 -2.84
CA GLU A 28 -0.81 3.86 -2.28
C GLU A 28 -1.61 4.63 -3.33
N ILE A 29 -1.03 4.87 -4.51
CA ILE A 29 -1.72 5.55 -5.61
C ILE A 29 -2.92 4.71 -6.07
N ALA A 30 -2.76 3.40 -6.19
CA ALA A 30 -3.83 2.52 -6.61
C ALA A 30 -5.00 2.48 -5.58
N LEU A 31 -4.69 2.52 -4.28
CA LEU A 31 -5.67 2.66 -3.20
C LEU A 31 -6.36 4.02 -3.23
N PHE A 32 -5.62 5.09 -3.50
CA PHE A 32 -6.20 6.42 -3.64
C PHE A 32 -7.21 6.49 -4.78
N ILE A 33 -6.86 5.92 -5.94
CA ILE A 33 -7.77 5.78 -7.10
C ILE A 33 -8.99 4.94 -6.71
N TYR A 34 -8.79 3.82 -6.01
CA TYR A 34 -9.88 2.96 -5.55
C TYR A 34 -10.85 3.71 -4.62
N ILE A 35 -10.34 4.47 -3.65
CA ILE A 35 -11.17 5.26 -2.73
C ILE A 35 -11.97 6.32 -3.51
N ILE A 36 -11.34 7.03 -4.44
CA ILE A 36 -12.04 8.01 -5.29
C ILE A 36 -13.11 7.32 -6.16
N MET A 37 -12.79 6.19 -6.80
CA MET A 37 -13.75 5.42 -7.61
C MET A 37 -14.89 4.82 -6.77
N SER A 38 -14.63 4.51 -5.50
CA SER A 38 -15.66 4.05 -4.58
C SER A 38 -16.66 5.17 -4.27
N TRP A 39 -16.18 6.41 -4.15
CA TRP A 39 -17.02 7.57 -3.85
C TRP A 39 -17.69 8.19 -5.08
N LEU A 40 -17.09 8.03 -6.26
CA LEU A 40 -17.56 8.59 -7.52
C LEU A 40 -18.15 7.47 -8.41
N PRO A 41 -19.47 7.20 -8.37
CA PRO A 41 -20.12 6.12 -9.12
C PRO A 41 -20.30 6.48 -10.61
N VAL A 42 -19.23 6.91 -11.29
CA VAL A 42 -19.29 7.37 -12.68
C VAL A 42 -19.35 6.19 -13.66
N PHE A 43 -18.67 5.08 -13.33
CA PHE A 43 -18.56 3.91 -14.21
C PHE A 43 -18.64 2.59 -13.43
N PRO A 44 -19.82 1.95 -13.35
CA PRO A 44 -20.01 0.73 -12.55
C PRO A 44 -19.12 -0.44 -13.01
N LYS A 45 -18.81 -0.54 -14.31
CA LYS A 45 -17.90 -1.57 -14.84
C LYS A 45 -16.45 -1.38 -14.38
N LEU A 46 -15.95 -0.14 -14.40
CA LEU A 46 -14.59 0.17 -13.94
C LEU A 46 -14.47 0.04 -12.43
N GLN A 47 -15.53 0.40 -11.70
CA GLN A 47 -15.60 0.21 -10.25
C GLN A 47 -15.51 -1.28 -9.89
N ALA A 48 -16.31 -2.14 -10.51
CA ALA A 48 -16.24 -3.58 -10.28
C ALA A 48 -14.84 -4.16 -10.60
N LEU A 49 -14.19 -3.68 -11.65
CA LEU A 49 -12.83 -4.08 -12.02
C LEU A 49 -11.80 -3.64 -10.96
N SER A 50 -11.93 -2.42 -10.45
CA SER A 50 -11.06 -1.90 -9.37
C SER A 50 -11.24 -2.68 -8.06
N VAL A 51 -12.48 -3.07 -7.73
CA VAL A 51 -12.79 -3.91 -6.57
C VAL A 51 -12.15 -5.28 -6.74
N TYR A 52 -12.33 -5.92 -7.90
CA TYR A 52 -11.75 -7.22 -8.18
C TYR A 52 -10.21 -7.24 -8.09
N ILE A 53 -9.55 -6.19 -8.60
CA ILE A 53 -8.09 -6.05 -8.51
C ILE A 53 -7.63 -5.81 -7.07
N MET A 54 -8.38 -5.01 -6.29
CA MET A 54 -8.02 -4.66 -4.92
C MET A 54 -8.42 -5.72 -3.90
N GLU A 55 -9.35 -6.62 -4.23
CA GLU A 55 -9.85 -7.67 -3.35
C GLU A 55 -8.74 -8.54 -2.72
N PRO A 56 -7.72 -9.06 -3.44
CA PRO A 56 -6.64 -9.83 -2.82
C PRO A 56 -5.81 -9.02 -1.80
N LEU A 57 -5.73 -7.70 -1.96
CA LEU A 57 -5.04 -6.80 -1.03
C LEU A 57 -5.92 -6.42 0.16
N LEU A 58 -7.21 -6.18 -0.08
CA LEU A 58 -8.18 -5.75 0.92
C LEU A 58 -8.65 -6.91 1.81
N ALA A 59 -8.76 -8.12 1.29
CA ALA A 59 -9.21 -9.30 2.03
C ALA A 59 -8.41 -9.60 3.31
N PRO A 60 -7.05 -9.68 3.28
CA PRO A 60 -6.28 -9.91 4.49
C PRO A 60 -6.43 -8.75 5.49
N VAL A 61 -6.44 -7.51 5.00
CA VAL A 61 -6.61 -6.32 5.86
C VAL A 61 -8.00 -6.31 6.51
N ARG A 62 -9.04 -6.66 5.75
CA ARG A 62 -10.42 -6.75 6.25
C ARG A 62 -10.53 -7.81 7.34
N ARG A 63 -9.87 -8.97 7.18
CA ARG A 63 -9.79 -9.98 8.25
C ARG A 63 -9.10 -9.43 9.50
N ILE A 64 -8.03 -8.65 9.38
CA ILE A 64 -7.36 -8.04 10.54
C ILE A 64 -8.28 -7.03 11.24
N ILE A 65 -9.00 -6.20 10.46
CA ILE A 65 -9.92 -5.18 10.99
C ILE A 65 -11.15 -5.80 11.64
N GLU A 66 -11.66 -6.91 11.11
CA GLU A 66 -12.81 -7.64 11.68
C GLU A 66 -12.57 -8.11 13.12
N HIS A 67 -11.30 -8.32 13.48
CA HIS A 67 -10.86 -8.70 14.82
C HIS A 67 -10.39 -7.49 15.67
N SER A 68 -10.51 -6.27 15.14
CA SER A 68 -10.05 -5.03 15.78
C SER A 68 -11.22 -4.14 16.21
N VAL A 69 -10.93 -3.15 17.07
CA VAL A 69 -11.88 -2.13 17.57
C VAL A 69 -12.40 -1.23 16.43
N LEU A 70 -11.73 -1.24 15.27
CA LEU A 70 -12.06 -0.45 14.08
C LEU A 70 -13.23 -1.00 13.25
N LYS A 71 -13.92 -2.05 13.70
CA LYS A 71 -15.08 -2.61 13.00
C LYS A 71 -16.29 -1.69 13.12
N ILE A 72 -16.54 -0.88 12.09
CA ILE A 72 -17.76 -0.07 11.97
C ILE A 72 -18.79 -0.82 11.13
N ARG A 73 -20.02 -0.98 11.66
CA ARG A 73 -21.12 -1.60 10.91
C ARG A 73 -21.55 -0.70 9.75
N GLY A 74 -21.38 -1.20 8.52
CA GLY A 74 -21.86 -0.54 7.30
C GLY A 74 -20.86 0.35 6.57
N ILE A 75 -19.64 0.53 7.11
CA ILE A 75 -18.56 1.28 6.43
C ILE A 75 -17.31 0.40 6.41
N ASP A 76 -16.83 0.10 5.21
CA ASP A 76 -15.57 -0.59 5.01
C ASP A 76 -14.39 0.37 5.15
N LEU A 77 -13.80 0.40 6.35
CA LEU A 77 -12.58 1.17 6.61
C LEU A 77 -11.30 0.48 6.06
N SER A 78 -11.39 -0.77 5.61
CA SER A 78 -10.25 -1.54 5.08
C SER A 78 -9.40 -0.82 4.04
N PRO A 79 -9.98 -0.13 3.03
CA PRO A 79 -9.20 0.59 2.03
C PRO A 79 -8.42 1.75 2.63
N ILE A 80 -9.02 2.46 3.59
CA ILE A 80 -8.40 3.62 4.27
C ILE A 80 -7.28 3.15 5.19
N VAL A 81 -7.50 2.09 5.96
CA VAL A 81 -6.47 1.49 6.82
C VAL A 81 -5.30 0.98 5.99
N LEU A 82 -5.57 0.29 4.87
CA LEU A 82 -4.52 -0.19 3.98
C LEU A 82 -3.76 0.96 3.31
N TYR A 83 -4.46 2.03 2.92
CA TYR A 83 -3.84 3.25 2.41
C TYR A 83 -2.89 3.86 3.43
N LEU A 84 -3.33 3.99 4.69
CA LEU A 84 -2.51 4.54 5.77
C LEU A 84 -1.27 3.67 6.05
N LEU A 85 -1.43 2.34 6.04
CA LEU A 85 -0.31 1.40 6.20
C LEU A 85 0.69 1.53 5.04
N ALA A 86 0.21 1.62 3.79
CA ALA A 86 1.06 1.78 2.62
C ALA A 86 1.80 3.13 2.63
N ALA A 87 1.11 4.22 2.97
CA ALA A 87 1.70 5.55 3.09
C ALA A 87 2.77 5.59 4.19
N TYR A 88 2.47 5.00 5.36
CA TYR A 88 3.43 4.90 6.46
C TYR A 88 4.66 4.07 6.07
N ALA A 89 4.46 2.91 5.44
CA ALA A 89 5.55 2.06 4.95
C ALA A 89 6.41 2.79 3.90
N SER A 90 5.79 3.49 2.95
CA SER A 90 6.49 4.31 1.96
C SER A 90 7.32 5.41 2.63
N GLN A 91 6.75 6.10 3.62
CA GLN A 91 7.45 7.16 4.35
C GLN A 91 8.61 6.64 5.20
N MET A 92 8.47 5.45 5.81
CA MET A 92 9.60 4.78 6.46
C MET A 92 10.71 4.47 5.45
N CYS A 93 10.38 3.86 4.29
CA CYS A 93 11.38 3.60 3.25
C CYS A 93 12.06 4.88 2.75
N TYR A 94 11.32 5.98 2.64
CA TYR A 94 11.89 7.27 2.26
C TYR A 94 12.85 7.81 3.32
N GLY A 95 12.52 7.69 4.61
CA GLY A 95 13.39 8.14 5.71
C GLY A 95 14.64 7.29 5.92
N LEU A 96 14.65 6.04 5.47
CA LEU A 96 15.82 5.15 5.51
C LEU A 96 16.75 5.29 4.29
N ARG A 97 16.33 6.02 3.25
CA ARG A 97 17.11 6.27 2.03
C ARG A 97 18.12 7.41 2.24
#